data_AF-A0A966UEE4-F1
#
_entry.id   AF-A0A966UEE4-F1
#
_cell.length_a   1.000
_cell.length_b   1.000
_cell.length_c   1.000
_cell.angle_alpha   90.00
_cell.angle_beta   90.00
_cell.angle_gamma   90.00
#
_symmetry.space_group_name_H-M   'P 1'
#
loop_
_entity.id
_entity.type
_entity.pdbx_description
1 polymer ?
#
loop_
_entity_poly.entity_id
_entity_poly.type
_entity_poly.pdbx_seq_one_letter_code
_entity_poly.pdbx_strand_id
1 'polypeptide(L)'
;MSSKIAQLCDHLATEPDFQLAVQHIALNACYSGKVSRVYIGSFYRDLELEYFASFGFETKNALLDSYQRHFAPKLLKNAIQLKDVDVLPHDNQYHSQFLDSVGLSEEAIWKTTISMPLFPGYFGVISTQEESTTVLEDLEYYQNLRSVINLIITLRNDRNKRTRTAVMAHERGTRSLHLTERQDLILAMIKNQMTNKAMAIRMGYSESLIRQESMAIYKKLGILGRKEIVK
;
A
#
# COMPACT_ATOMS: atom_id res chain seq x y z
N MET A 1 -13.35 -7.81 -26.47
CA MET A 1 -13.01 -7.24 -25.15
C MET A 1 -12.23 -8.21 -24.25
N SER A 2 -12.62 -9.49 -24.14
CA SER A 2 -11.96 -10.50 -23.29
C SER A 2 -10.43 -10.66 -23.50
N SER A 3 -9.91 -10.49 -24.72
CA SER A 3 -8.47 -10.69 -24.98
C SER A 3 -7.54 -9.66 -24.31
N LYS A 4 -7.97 -8.41 -24.10
CA LYS A 4 -7.15 -7.37 -23.45
C LYS A 4 -7.00 -7.62 -21.95
N ILE A 5 -8.08 -8.04 -21.29
CA ILE A 5 -8.04 -8.42 -19.87
C ILE A 5 -7.15 -9.65 -19.70
N ALA A 6 -7.23 -10.64 -20.60
CA ALA A 6 -6.34 -11.80 -20.57
C ALA A 6 -4.87 -11.39 -20.72
N GLN A 7 -4.53 -10.54 -21.69
CA GLN A 7 -3.18 -10.01 -21.88
C GLN A 7 -2.66 -9.24 -20.64
N LEU A 8 -3.53 -8.43 -20.03
CA LEU A 8 -3.22 -7.77 -18.77
C LEU A 8 -2.89 -8.81 -17.69
N CYS A 9 -3.74 -9.81 -17.50
CA CYS A 9 -3.51 -10.87 -16.51
C CYS A 9 -2.19 -11.61 -16.73
N ASP A 10 -1.88 -11.98 -17.99
CA ASP A 10 -0.65 -12.72 -18.33
C ASP A 10 0.61 -11.89 -17.99
N HIS A 11 0.62 -10.61 -18.37
CA HIS A 11 1.72 -9.71 -18.05
C HIS A 11 1.85 -9.52 -16.53
N LEU A 12 0.74 -9.20 -15.87
CA LEU A 12 0.70 -8.91 -14.44
C LEU A 12 1.00 -10.12 -13.55
N ALA A 13 0.81 -11.35 -14.05
CA ALA A 13 1.24 -12.56 -13.37
C ALA A 13 2.76 -12.65 -13.21
N THR A 14 3.50 -12.00 -14.12
CA THR A 14 4.97 -12.04 -14.16
C THR A 14 5.66 -10.77 -13.68
N GLU A 15 4.95 -9.64 -13.63
CA GLU A 15 5.50 -8.33 -13.25
C GLU A 15 5.43 -8.10 -11.72
N PRO A 16 6.58 -8.13 -10.99
CA PRO A 16 6.59 -7.87 -9.56
C PRO A 16 6.49 -6.39 -9.18
N ASP A 17 6.81 -5.46 -10.10
CA ASP A 17 6.79 -4.02 -9.84
C ASP A 17 5.38 -3.44 -10.04
N PHE A 18 4.84 -2.84 -8.99
CA PHE A 18 3.51 -2.27 -9.02
C PHE A 18 3.40 -1.03 -9.92
N GLN A 19 4.46 -0.24 -10.05
CA GLN A 19 4.46 0.94 -10.90
C GLN A 19 4.46 0.53 -12.37
N LEU A 20 5.23 -0.50 -12.74
CA LEU A 20 5.19 -1.09 -14.08
C LEU A 20 3.84 -1.76 -14.38
N ALA A 21 3.26 -2.43 -13.38
CA ALA A 21 1.90 -2.97 -13.49
C ALA A 21 0.87 -1.86 -13.78
N VAL A 22 0.93 -0.74 -13.05
CA VAL A 22 0.03 0.41 -13.27
C VAL A 22 0.25 1.08 -14.62
N GLN A 23 1.51 1.18 -15.07
CA GLN A 23 1.83 1.61 -16.43
C GLN A 23 1.21 0.70 -17.48
N HIS A 24 1.36 -0.62 -17.34
CA HIS A 24 0.80 -1.57 -18.28
C HIS A 24 -0.75 -1.53 -18.28
N ILE A 25 -1.36 -1.34 -17.11
CA ILE A 25 -2.80 -1.08 -16.98
C ILE A 25 -3.17 0.20 -17.74
N ALA A 26 -2.48 1.31 -17.53
CA ALA A 26 -2.79 2.57 -18.21
C ALA A 26 -2.67 2.52 -19.73
N LEU A 27 -1.77 1.68 -20.27
CA LEU A 27 -1.65 1.45 -21.70
C LEU A 27 -2.78 0.58 -22.28
N ASN A 28 -3.47 -0.20 -21.45
CA ASN A 28 -4.42 -1.22 -21.90
C ASN A 28 -5.84 -1.10 -21.31
N ALA A 29 -6.05 -0.18 -20.37
CA ALA A 29 -7.32 0.02 -19.66
C ALA A 29 -8.42 0.61 -20.51
N CYS A 30 -8.11 1.17 -21.69
CA CYS A 30 -9.14 1.54 -22.65
C CYS A 30 -9.40 0.37 -23.60
N TYR A 31 -10.67 -0.06 -23.68
CA TYR A 31 -11.06 -1.17 -24.55
C TYR A 31 -10.74 -0.90 -26.03
N SER A 32 -10.80 0.37 -26.46
CA SER A 32 -10.49 0.77 -27.84
C SER A 32 -8.99 0.74 -28.17
N GLY A 33 -8.13 0.61 -27.16
CA GLY A 33 -6.68 0.66 -27.31
C GLY A 33 -6.08 2.08 -27.36
N LYS A 34 -6.90 3.12 -27.18
CA LYS A 34 -6.37 4.47 -26.92
C LYS A 34 -5.68 4.52 -25.56
N VAL A 35 -4.78 5.49 -25.42
CA VAL A 35 -4.08 5.73 -24.14
C VAL A 35 -5.06 6.16 -23.05
N SER A 36 -4.75 5.79 -21.81
CA SER A 36 -5.50 6.22 -20.63
C SER A 36 -4.57 6.80 -19.56
N ARG A 37 -5.14 7.57 -18.63
CA ARG A 37 -4.47 7.95 -17.37
C ARG A 37 -5.04 7.09 -16.26
N VAL A 38 -4.17 6.52 -15.43
CA VAL A 38 -4.57 5.71 -14.27
C VAL A 38 -3.96 6.33 -13.02
N TYR A 39 -4.78 6.40 -11.98
CA TYR A 39 -4.39 6.80 -10.64
C TYR A 39 -4.92 5.75 -9.66
N ILE A 40 -4.03 5.15 -8.89
CA ILE A 40 -4.35 4.30 -7.75
C ILE A 40 -3.89 5.04 -6.50
N GLY A 41 -4.80 5.21 -5.56
CA GLY A 41 -4.50 5.80 -4.26
C GLY A 41 -5.01 4.94 -3.12
N SER A 42 -4.57 5.28 -1.92
CA SER A 42 -5.10 4.73 -0.68
C SER A 42 -5.61 5.82 0.24
N PHE A 43 -6.61 5.47 1.05
CA PHE A 43 -7.09 6.30 2.15
C PHE A 43 -6.24 6.01 3.39
N TYR A 44 -5.56 7.02 3.92
CA TYR A 44 -4.99 6.96 5.27
C TYR A 44 -6.05 7.35 6.32
N ARG A 45 -5.76 7.12 7.60
CA ARG A 45 -6.68 7.11 8.75
C ARG A 45 -7.64 8.31 8.88
N ASP A 46 -7.38 9.42 8.19
CA ASP A 46 -8.16 10.66 8.21
C ASP A 46 -8.72 11.09 6.84
N LEU A 47 -8.98 10.15 5.92
CA LEU A 47 -9.39 10.41 4.52
C LEU A 47 -8.34 11.18 3.68
N GLU A 48 -7.15 11.39 4.23
CA GLU A 48 -6.00 11.88 3.48
C GLU A 48 -5.61 10.85 2.40
N LEU A 49 -5.41 11.36 1.18
CA LEU A 49 -5.05 10.53 0.04
C LEU A 49 -3.55 10.30 0.07
N GLU A 50 -3.17 9.05 0.27
CA GLU A 50 -1.80 8.64 0.03
C GLU A 50 -1.67 8.24 -1.45
N TYR A 51 -0.75 8.91 -2.14
CA TYR A 51 -0.34 8.52 -3.48
C TYR A 51 0.20 7.10 -3.44
N PHE A 52 -0.39 6.20 -4.24
CA PHE A 52 0.08 4.82 -4.31
C PHE A 52 0.81 4.55 -5.63
N ALA A 53 0.19 4.86 -6.76
CA ALA A 53 0.82 4.85 -8.08
C ALA A 53 -0.06 5.59 -9.10
N SER A 54 0.57 6.25 -10.06
CA SER A 54 -0.13 6.80 -11.22
C SER A 54 0.73 6.67 -12.46
N PHE A 55 0.09 6.52 -13.60
CA PHE A 55 0.74 6.61 -14.89
C PHE A 55 -0.24 7.16 -15.92
N GLY A 56 0.25 7.89 -16.89
CA GLY A 56 -0.58 8.27 -18.02
C GLY A 56 0.11 9.27 -18.92
N PHE A 57 -0.70 10.06 -19.62
CA PHE A 57 -0.24 10.92 -20.69
C PHE A 57 -0.76 12.34 -20.50
N GLU A 58 0.10 13.34 -20.46
CA GLU A 58 -0.32 14.74 -20.35
C GLU A 58 -1.08 15.17 -21.63
N THR A 59 -0.49 14.88 -22.78
CA THR A 59 -1.06 15.07 -24.12
C THR A 59 -0.90 13.78 -24.92
N LYS A 60 -1.23 13.76 -26.22
CA LYS A 60 -0.99 12.57 -27.07
C LYS A 60 0.45 12.03 -27.00
N ASN A 61 1.44 12.87 -26.68
CA ASN A 61 2.86 12.53 -26.79
C ASN A 61 3.69 12.78 -25.51
N ALA A 62 3.11 13.34 -24.45
CA ALA A 62 3.84 13.64 -23.21
C ALA A 62 3.48 12.63 -22.12
N LEU A 63 4.48 11.98 -21.53
CA LEU A 63 4.33 10.97 -20.48
C LEU A 63 4.26 11.63 -19.10
N LEU A 64 3.40 11.10 -18.23
CA LEU A 64 3.31 11.44 -16.83
C LEU A 64 3.60 10.19 -15.98
N ASP A 65 4.83 10.06 -15.51
CA ASP A 65 5.28 8.92 -14.70
C ASP A 65 4.86 9.03 -13.22
N SER A 66 4.40 10.20 -12.79
CA SER A 66 3.74 10.42 -11.50
C SER A 66 2.94 11.72 -11.50
N TYR A 67 1.69 11.68 -11.05
CA TYR A 67 0.85 12.86 -10.82
C TYR A 67 -0.09 12.63 -9.64
N GLN A 68 -0.42 13.71 -8.93
CA GLN A 68 -1.37 13.67 -7.81
C GLN A 68 -2.74 14.18 -8.24
N ARG A 69 -3.79 13.40 -7.96
CA ARG A 69 -5.17 13.79 -8.24
C ARG A 69 -5.86 14.28 -6.97
N HIS A 70 -5.63 15.55 -6.63
CA HIS A 70 -6.15 16.20 -5.42
C HIS A 70 -7.68 16.15 -5.27
N PHE A 71 -8.42 15.95 -6.37
CA PHE A 71 -9.89 15.87 -6.40
C PHE A 71 -10.45 14.44 -6.47
N ALA A 72 -9.60 13.40 -6.36
CA ALA A 72 -10.04 12.01 -6.36
C ALA A 72 -11.19 11.68 -5.39
N PRO A 73 -11.28 12.24 -4.17
CA PRO A 73 -12.38 11.94 -3.24
C PRO A 73 -13.75 12.35 -3.79
N LYS A 74 -13.82 13.47 -4.52
CA LYS A 74 -15.08 13.93 -5.12
C LYS A 74 -15.52 12.99 -6.25
N LEU A 75 -14.58 12.53 -7.08
CA LEU A 75 -14.86 11.58 -8.15
C LEU A 75 -15.32 10.21 -7.62
N LEU A 76 -14.82 9.80 -6.46
CA LEU A 76 -15.13 8.50 -5.88
C LEU A 76 -16.42 8.46 -5.09
N LYS A 77 -17.09 9.60 -4.87
CA LYS A 77 -18.27 9.71 -4.00
C LYS A 77 -19.33 8.67 -4.34
N ASN A 78 -19.73 8.59 -5.61
CA ASN A 78 -20.74 7.66 -6.07
C ASN A 78 -20.23 6.21 -6.04
N ALA A 79 -19.02 5.98 -6.54
CA ALA A 79 -18.41 4.66 -6.60
C ALA A 79 -18.27 4.00 -5.21
N ILE A 80 -17.91 4.78 -4.19
CA ILE A 80 -17.84 4.32 -2.79
C ILE A 80 -19.23 4.03 -2.24
N GLN A 81 -20.20 4.92 -2.48
CA GLN A 81 -21.57 4.77 -1.98
C GLN A 81 -22.26 3.54 -2.58
N LEU A 82 -22.08 3.33 -3.89
CA LEU A 82 -22.64 2.20 -4.63
C LEU A 82 -21.81 0.91 -4.43
N LYS A 83 -20.59 1.03 -3.90
CA LYS A 83 -19.58 -0.03 -3.86
C LYS A 83 -19.35 -0.66 -5.25
N ASP A 84 -19.48 0.15 -6.29
CA ASP A 84 -19.37 -0.30 -7.67
C ASP A 84 -18.54 0.65 -8.53
N VAL A 85 -18.24 0.23 -9.76
CA VAL A 85 -17.62 1.08 -10.78
C VAL A 85 -18.59 2.18 -11.16
N ASP A 86 -18.13 3.43 -11.11
CA ASP A 86 -18.86 4.60 -11.60
C ASP A 86 -18.18 5.12 -12.87
N VAL A 87 -18.96 5.38 -13.90
CA VAL A 87 -18.50 5.86 -15.21
C VAL A 87 -19.07 7.25 -15.42
N LEU A 88 -18.18 8.23 -15.46
CA LEU A 88 -18.50 9.66 -15.50
C LEU A 88 -18.05 10.24 -16.86
N PRO A 89 -18.98 10.43 -17.81
CA PRO A 89 -18.70 11.18 -19.03
C PRO A 89 -18.30 12.62 -18.70
N HIS A 90 -17.38 13.21 -19.48
CA HIS A 90 -16.98 14.61 -19.34
C HIS A 90 -18.00 15.52 -20.05
N ASP A 91 -19.24 15.48 -19.58
CA ASP A 91 -20.32 16.33 -20.08
C ASP A 91 -20.40 17.67 -19.32
N ASN A 92 -21.41 18.48 -19.64
CA ASN A 92 -21.63 19.76 -18.96
C ASN A 92 -21.81 19.60 -17.43
N GLN A 93 -22.38 18.47 -16.98
CA GLN A 93 -22.57 18.21 -15.56
C GLN A 93 -21.21 17.93 -14.90
N TYR A 94 -20.35 17.12 -15.52
CA TYR A 94 -18.98 16.91 -15.06
C TYR A 94 -18.23 18.23 -14.91
N HIS A 95 -18.21 19.04 -15.97
CA HIS A 95 -17.50 20.32 -15.92
C HIS A 95 -18.08 21.25 -14.86
N SER A 96 -19.40 21.33 -14.68
CA SER A 96 -20.00 22.15 -13.62
C SER A 96 -19.64 21.69 -12.19
N GLN A 97 -19.45 20.38 -11.97
CA GLN A 97 -19.16 19.83 -10.65
C GLN A 97 -17.67 19.88 -10.29
N PHE A 98 -16.80 19.86 -11.31
CA PHE A 98 -15.36 19.71 -11.10
C PHE A 98 -14.54 20.94 -11.52
N LEU A 99 -15.12 21.96 -12.19
CA LEU A 99 -14.44 23.15 -12.74
C LEU A 99 -13.36 23.76 -11.82
N ASP A 100 -13.68 23.99 -10.54
CA ASP A 100 -12.78 24.63 -9.56
C ASP A 100 -11.70 23.70 -9.00
N SER A 101 -11.82 22.39 -9.27
CA SER A 101 -10.99 21.33 -8.68
C SER A 101 -9.95 20.78 -9.67
N VAL A 102 -10.01 21.20 -10.94
CA VAL A 102 -9.16 20.70 -12.02
C VAL A 102 -8.01 21.68 -12.27
N GLY A 103 -6.96 21.60 -11.46
CA GLY A 103 -5.71 22.35 -11.68
C GLY A 103 -4.90 21.89 -12.91
N LEU A 104 -5.53 21.33 -13.93
CA LEU A 104 -4.90 20.85 -15.15
C LEU A 104 -5.59 21.52 -16.35
N SER A 105 -4.86 22.31 -17.12
CA SER A 105 -5.31 22.98 -18.36
C SER A 105 -5.66 22.03 -19.52
N GLU A 106 -5.92 20.75 -19.24
CA GLU A 106 -5.62 19.61 -20.12
C GLU A 106 -6.74 18.58 -20.25
N GLU A 107 -7.95 18.89 -19.75
CA GLU A 107 -9.08 17.95 -19.81
C GLU A 107 -9.67 17.75 -21.21
N ALA A 108 -9.34 18.60 -22.20
CA ALA A 108 -9.97 18.54 -23.52
C ALA A 108 -9.79 17.20 -24.28
N ILE A 109 -8.74 16.43 -23.95
CA ILE A 109 -8.51 15.11 -24.59
C ILE A 109 -9.20 13.96 -23.85
N TRP A 110 -9.57 14.14 -22.58
CA TRP A 110 -10.23 13.12 -21.77
C TRP A 110 -11.74 13.29 -21.92
N LYS A 111 -12.42 12.17 -22.11
CA LYS A 111 -13.85 12.15 -22.42
C LYS A 111 -14.66 11.39 -21.38
N THR A 112 -14.02 10.53 -20.61
CA THR A 112 -14.67 9.76 -19.55
C THR A 112 -13.70 9.52 -18.41
N THR A 113 -14.20 9.64 -17.18
CA THR A 113 -13.54 9.19 -15.96
C THR A 113 -14.25 7.95 -15.42
N ILE A 114 -13.54 6.85 -15.23
CA ILE A 114 -14.00 5.68 -14.52
C ILE A 114 -13.41 5.73 -13.11
N SER A 115 -14.26 5.66 -12.10
CA SER A 115 -13.85 5.60 -10.70
C SER A 115 -14.33 4.29 -10.08
N MET A 116 -13.47 3.66 -9.28
CA MET A 116 -13.78 2.35 -8.72
C MET A 116 -13.23 2.21 -7.30
N PRO A 117 -14.05 1.75 -6.34
CA PRO A 117 -13.54 1.31 -5.06
C PRO A 117 -12.72 0.03 -5.27
N LEU A 118 -11.55 -0.04 -4.65
CA LEU A 118 -10.71 -1.24 -4.64
C LEU A 118 -10.80 -1.90 -3.25
N PHE A 119 -9.96 -2.92 -2.99
CA PHE A 119 -9.85 -3.55 -1.68
C PHE A 119 -9.73 -2.52 -0.53
N PRO A 120 -10.10 -2.87 0.72
CA PRO A 120 -10.27 -1.91 1.81
C PRO A 120 -9.15 -0.88 1.93
N GLY A 121 -9.53 0.39 1.80
CA GLY A 121 -8.61 1.52 1.87
C GLY A 121 -7.93 1.89 0.56
N TYR A 122 -8.28 1.27 -0.58
CA TYR A 122 -7.75 1.62 -1.90
C TYR A 122 -8.85 2.08 -2.85
N PHE A 123 -8.45 2.86 -3.85
CA PHE A 123 -9.32 3.29 -4.94
C PHE A 123 -8.54 3.44 -6.24
N GLY A 124 -9.25 3.29 -7.35
CA GLY A 124 -8.72 3.46 -8.70
C GLY A 124 -9.52 4.51 -9.45
N VAL A 125 -8.82 5.33 -10.24
CA VAL A 125 -9.42 6.27 -11.16
C VAL A 125 -8.73 6.18 -12.50
N ILE A 126 -9.50 6.03 -13.57
CA ILE A 126 -9.03 5.89 -14.95
C ILE A 126 -9.67 6.99 -15.78
N SER A 127 -8.90 7.72 -16.57
CA SER A 127 -9.42 8.70 -17.53
C SER A 127 -9.11 8.21 -18.95
N THR A 128 -10.10 8.19 -19.83
CA THR A 128 -10.00 7.68 -21.20
C THR A 128 -10.37 8.74 -22.23
N GLN A 129 -9.88 8.56 -23.47
CA GLN A 129 -10.18 9.44 -24.61
C GLN A 129 -11.44 9.02 -25.38
N GLU A 130 -12.15 8.01 -24.90
CA GLU A 130 -13.41 7.54 -25.49
C GLU A 130 -14.59 8.10 -24.72
N GLU A 131 -15.64 8.45 -25.46
CA GLU A 131 -16.96 8.63 -24.87
C GLU A 131 -17.47 7.24 -24.49
N SER A 132 -17.35 6.90 -23.21
CA SER A 132 -18.02 5.72 -22.68
C SER A 132 -19.48 6.10 -22.48
N THR A 133 -20.33 5.44 -23.24
CA THR A 133 -21.76 5.41 -22.92
C THR A 133 -21.90 4.37 -21.82
N THR A 134 -22.68 4.62 -20.77
CA THR A 134 -22.88 3.70 -19.63
C THR A 134 -23.65 2.41 -20.03
N VAL A 135 -23.25 1.80 -21.14
CA VAL A 135 -23.76 0.56 -21.71
C VAL A 135 -23.20 -0.60 -20.90
N LEU A 136 -23.99 -1.66 -20.77
CA LEU A 136 -23.64 -2.85 -19.98
C LEU A 136 -22.24 -3.41 -20.30
N GLU A 137 -21.84 -3.41 -21.57
CA GLU A 137 -20.55 -3.94 -22.00
C GLU A 137 -19.34 -3.13 -21.47
N ASP A 138 -19.45 -1.80 -21.48
CA ASP A 138 -18.40 -0.91 -20.94
C ASP A 138 -18.25 -1.14 -19.43
N LEU A 139 -19.38 -1.26 -18.72
CA LEU A 139 -19.39 -1.50 -17.28
C LEU A 139 -18.77 -2.86 -16.92
N GLU A 140 -19.14 -3.92 -17.64
CA GLU A 140 -18.59 -5.26 -17.42
C GLU A 140 -17.07 -5.29 -17.62
N TYR A 141 -16.57 -4.60 -18.66
CA TYR A 141 -15.13 -4.48 -18.90
C TYR A 141 -14.40 -3.83 -17.71
N TYR A 142 -14.90 -2.70 -17.20
CA TYR A 142 -14.27 -2.02 -16.07
C TYR A 142 -14.44 -2.76 -14.75
N GLN A 143 -15.51 -3.54 -14.56
CA GLN A 143 -15.66 -4.45 -13.42
C GLN A 143 -14.63 -5.58 -13.45
N ASN A 144 -14.38 -6.15 -14.63
CA ASN A 144 -13.33 -7.15 -14.82
C ASN A 144 -11.95 -6.53 -14.53
N LEU A 145 -11.68 -5.34 -15.05
CA LEU A 145 -10.44 -4.62 -14.77
C LEU A 145 -10.26 -4.32 -13.28
N ARG A 146 -11.33 -3.89 -12.58
CA ARG A 146 -11.34 -3.70 -11.12
C ARG A 146 -10.90 -4.96 -10.39
N SER A 147 -11.40 -6.13 -10.83
CA SER A 147 -11.07 -7.42 -10.23
C SER A 147 -9.59 -7.79 -10.41
N VAL A 148 -9.03 -7.51 -11.59
CA VAL A 148 -7.59 -7.69 -11.87
C VAL A 148 -6.74 -6.78 -10.98
N ILE A 149 -7.07 -5.49 -10.88
CA ILE A 149 -6.34 -4.53 -10.04
C ILE A 149 -6.36 -4.97 -8.57
N ASN A 150 -7.52 -5.41 -8.10
CA ASN A 150 -7.70 -5.95 -6.75
C ASN A 150 -6.80 -7.15 -6.47
N LEU A 151 -6.72 -8.10 -7.41
CA LEU A 151 -5.84 -9.26 -7.28
C LEU A 151 -4.38 -8.83 -7.12
N ILE A 152 -3.88 -7.89 -7.92
CA ILE A 152 -2.51 -7.37 -7.83
C ILE A 152 -2.25 -6.75 -6.46
N ILE A 153 -3.17 -5.90 -5.98
CA ILE A 153 -3.05 -5.27 -4.65
C ILE A 153 -2.96 -6.34 -3.55
N THR A 154 -3.76 -7.39 -3.65
CA THR A 154 -3.74 -8.50 -2.68
C THR A 154 -2.43 -9.28 -2.72
N LEU A 155 -1.98 -9.69 -3.90
CA LEU A 155 -0.73 -10.41 -4.07
C LEU A 155 0.47 -9.60 -3.54
N ARG A 156 0.47 -8.28 -3.76
CA ARG A 156 1.49 -7.38 -3.20
C ARG A 156 1.41 -7.27 -1.69
N ASN A 157 0.22 -7.08 -1.13
CA ASN A 157 0.03 -7.00 0.32
C ASN A 157 0.50 -8.29 1.01
N ASP A 158 0.24 -9.45 0.41
CA ASP A 158 0.72 -10.73 0.93
C ASP A 158 2.23 -10.89 0.81
N ARG A 159 2.85 -10.46 -0.30
CA ARG A 159 4.33 -10.41 -0.43
C ARG A 159 4.93 -9.50 0.64
N ASN A 160 4.41 -8.30 0.83
CA ASN A 160 4.88 -7.35 1.85
C ASN A 160 4.71 -7.89 3.28
N LYS A 161 3.59 -8.57 3.58
CA LYS A 161 3.40 -9.26 4.87
C LYS A 161 4.42 -10.36 5.06
N ARG A 162 4.67 -11.20 4.04
CA ARG A 162 5.69 -12.27 4.09
C ARG A 162 7.09 -11.70 4.28
N THR A 163 7.47 -10.66 3.55
CA THR A 163 8.76 -9.96 3.70
C THR A 163 8.90 -9.35 5.10
N ARG A 164 7.88 -8.64 5.60
CA ARG A 164 7.90 -8.12 6.98
C ARG A 164 8.01 -9.22 8.01
N THR A 165 7.33 -10.34 7.82
CA THR A 165 7.39 -11.49 8.73
C THR A 165 8.75 -12.16 8.68
N ALA A 166 9.37 -12.29 7.50
CA ALA A 166 10.71 -12.83 7.30
C ALA A 166 11.79 -11.90 7.87
N VAL A 167 11.68 -10.58 7.70
CA VAL A 167 12.56 -9.59 8.33
C VAL A 167 12.39 -9.62 9.84
N MET A 168 11.17 -9.65 10.36
CA MET A 168 10.93 -9.79 11.81
C MET A 168 11.44 -11.13 12.35
N ALA A 169 11.35 -12.22 11.59
CA ALA A 169 11.90 -13.52 11.96
C ALA A 169 13.43 -13.53 11.92
N HIS A 170 14.04 -12.88 10.92
CA HIS A 170 15.48 -12.72 10.79
C HIS A 170 16.04 -11.79 11.88
N GLU A 171 15.40 -10.66 12.17
CA GLU A 171 15.73 -9.76 13.27
C GLU A 171 15.55 -10.44 14.63
N ARG A 172 14.54 -11.31 14.80
CA ARG A 172 14.40 -12.14 16.00
C ARG A 172 15.52 -13.18 16.09
N GLY A 173 15.94 -13.78 14.97
CA GLY A 173 17.02 -14.77 14.90
C GLY A 173 18.43 -14.19 15.05
N THR A 174 18.65 -12.94 14.64
CA THR A 174 19.93 -12.22 14.78
C THR A 174 20.03 -11.46 16.11
N ARG A 175 18.93 -10.91 16.64
CA ARG A 175 18.88 -10.36 18.01
C ARG A 175 18.83 -11.45 19.11
N SER A 176 18.62 -12.72 18.77
CA SER A 176 18.54 -13.80 19.77
C SER A 176 19.89 -14.34 20.24
N LEU A 177 21.01 -13.99 19.60
CA LEU A 177 22.33 -14.53 19.98
C LEU A 177 23.21 -13.53 20.74
N HIS A 178 23.04 -12.22 20.54
CA HIS A 178 23.82 -11.21 21.25
C HIS A 178 22.98 -10.47 22.31
N LEU A 179 23.58 -10.26 23.47
CA LEU A 179 23.04 -9.38 24.50
C LEU A 179 23.14 -7.93 24.00
N THR A 180 22.16 -7.10 24.36
CA THR A 180 22.26 -5.65 24.15
C THR A 180 23.23 -5.05 25.18
N GLU A 181 23.79 -3.87 24.94
CA GLU A 181 24.69 -3.20 25.91
C GLU A 181 24.08 -3.10 27.32
N ARG A 182 22.77 -2.82 27.39
CA ARG A 182 22.02 -2.81 28.66
C ARG A 182 21.96 -4.20 29.30
N GLN A 183 21.75 -5.24 28.50
CA GLN A 183 21.71 -6.63 28.98
C GLN A 183 23.08 -7.11 29.43
N ASP A 184 24.17 -6.69 28.78
CA ASP A 184 25.54 -6.94 29.22
C ASP A 184 25.84 -6.28 30.57
N LEU A 185 25.39 -5.04 30.75
CA LEU A 185 25.53 -4.32 32.02
C LEU A 185 24.75 -5.01 33.15
N ILE A 186 23.52 -5.47 32.87
CA ILE A 186 22.71 -6.25 33.81
C ILE A 186 23.39 -7.59 34.11
N LEU A 187 23.93 -8.28 33.10
CA LEU A 187 24.65 -9.54 33.29
C LEU A 187 25.89 -9.36 34.17
N ALA A 188 26.67 -8.29 33.97
CA ALA A 188 27.82 -7.96 34.81
C ALA A 188 27.41 -7.72 36.27
N MET A 189 26.30 -7.02 36.50
CA MET A 189 25.76 -6.81 37.85
C MET A 189 25.20 -8.09 38.49
N ILE A 190 24.61 -9.00 37.71
CA ILE A 190 24.20 -10.32 38.18
C ILE A 190 25.42 -11.16 38.61
N LYS A 191 26.50 -11.14 37.82
CA LYS A 191 27.78 -11.79 38.18
C LYS A 191 28.37 -11.22 39.48
N ASN A 192 28.22 -9.91 39.70
CA ASN A 192 28.56 -9.23 40.96
C ASN A 192 27.50 -9.41 42.08
N GLN A 193 26.59 -10.37 41.93
CA GLN A 193 25.57 -10.74 42.93
C GLN A 193 24.57 -9.63 43.30
N MET A 194 24.44 -8.56 42.50
CA MET A 194 23.48 -7.47 42.79
C MET A 194 22.03 -7.90 42.61
N THR A 195 21.16 -7.65 43.60
CA THR A 195 19.73 -7.97 43.51
C THR A 195 19.01 -7.11 42.46
N ASN A 196 17.85 -7.57 41.98
CA ASN A 196 17.07 -6.81 40.99
C ASN A 196 16.69 -5.41 41.50
N LYS A 197 16.36 -5.31 42.79
CA LYS A 197 16.11 -4.03 43.47
C LYS A 197 17.34 -3.11 43.49
N ALA A 198 18.54 -3.64 43.78
CA ALA A 198 19.76 -2.85 43.78
C ALA A 198 20.17 -2.38 42.37
N MET A 199 19.99 -3.24 41.37
CA MET A 199 20.23 -2.90 39.95
C MET A 199 19.24 -1.83 39.47
N ALA A 200 17.97 -1.94 39.83
CA ALA A 200 16.93 -0.95 39.51
C ALA A 200 17.30 0.45 40.03
N ILE A 201 17.72 0.54 41.29
CA ILE A 201 18.18 1.80 41.91
C ILE A 201 19.43 2.34 41.19
N ARG A 202 20.42 1.48 40.92
CA ARG A 202 21.68 1.89 40.29
C ARG A 202 21.52 2.37 38.84
N MET A 203 20.58 1.80 38.10
CA MET A 203 20.34 2.11 36.68
C MET A 203 19.22 3.13 36.45
N GLY A 204 18.48 3.53 37.51
CA GLY A 204 17.32 4.41 37.37
C GLY A 204 16.11 3.75 36.69
N TYR A 205 15.97 2.42 36.81
CA TYR A 205 14.87 1.64 36.21
C TYR A 205 13.97 1.02 37.27
N SER A 206 12.81 0.50 36.85
CA SER A 206 11.93 -0.26 37.74
C SER A 206 12.46 -1.69 37.96
N GLU A 207 12.21 -2.25 39.15
CA GLU A 207 12.58 -3.63 39.47
C GLU A 207 11.90 -4.65 38.52
N SER A 208 10.67 -4.36 38.09
CA SER A 208 9.94 -5.18 37.12
C SER A 208 10.65 -5.23 35.76
N LEU A 209 11.15 -4.09 35.28
CA LEU A 209 11.89 -4.02 34.01
C LEU A 209 13.20 -4.82 34.10
N ILE A 210 13.95 -4.69 35.20
CA ILE A 210 15.17 -5.46 35.44
C ILE A 210 14.89 -6.97 35.47
N ARG A 211 13.77 -7.38 36.06
CA ARG A 211 13.34 -8.79 36.07
C ARG A 211 13.03 -9.32 34.67
N GLN A 212 12.32 -8.54 33.85
CA GLN A 212 12.01 -8.90 32.46
C GLN A 212 13.29 -9.02 31.62
N GLU A 213 14.21 -8.08 31.74
CA GLU A 213 15.51 -8.12 31.07
C GLU A 213 16.35 -9.32 31.53
N SER A 214 16.34 -9.65 32.83
CA SER A 214 17.04 -10.83 33.36
C SER A 214 16.50 -12.14 32.77
N MET A 215 15.17 -12.27 32.64
CA MET A 215 14.56 -13.43 31.98
C MET A 215 14.94 -13.52 30.50
N ALA A 216 15.00 -12.38 29.81
CA ALA A 216 15.43 -12.31 28.42
C ALA A 216 16.90 -12.72 28.26
N ILE A 217 17.78 -12.31 29.18
CA ILE A 217 19.19 -12.72 29.24
C ILE A 217 19.29 -14.24 29.42
N TYR A 218 18.56 -14.83 30.37
CA TYR A 218 18.61 -16.27 30.62
C TYR A 218 18.20 -17.08 29.39
N LYS A 219 17.13 -16.64 28.73
CA LYS A 219 16.65 -17.25 27.49
C LYS A 219 17.67 -17.14 26.35
N LYS A 220 18.38 -16.02 26.23
CA LYS A 220 19.44 -15.82 25.22
C LYS A 220 20.69 -16.65 25.49
N LEU A 221 21.06 -16.82 26.76
CA LEU A 221 22.22 -17.60 27.19
C LEU A 221 21.93 -19.11 27.32
N GLY A 222 20.68 -19.54 27.13
CA GLY A 222 20.29 -20.96 27.22
C GLY A 222 20.33 -21.54 28.65
N ILE A 223 20.19 -20.69 29.66
CA ILE A 223 20.32 -21.05 31.08
C ILE A 223 18.97 -20.95 31.81
N LEU A 224 18.80 -21.72 32.88
CA LEU A 224 17.52 -21.81 33.59
C LEU A 224 17.30 -20.65 34.57
N GLY A 225 18.36 -19.98 35.01
CA GLY A 225 18.21 -18.84 35.89
C GLY A 225 19.48 -18.31 36.54
N ARG A 226 19.29 -17.36 37.46
CA ARG A 226 20.36 -16.59 38.12
C ARG A 226 21.46 -17.45 38.74
N LYS A 227 21.10 -18.62 39.30
CA LYS A 227 22.04 -19.53 39.98
C LYS A 227 23.10 -20.10 39.03
N GLU A 228 22.83 -20.16 37.74
CA GLU A 228 23.76 -20.68 36.73
C GLU A 228 24.77 -19.62 36.24
N ILE A 229 24.53 -18.33 36.52
CA ILE A 229 25.48 -17.23 36.20
C ILE A 229 26.48 -16.98 37.33
N VAL A 230 26.08 -17.25 38.57
CA VAL A 230 26.84 -16.90 39.79
C VAL A 230 27.74 -18.05 40.27
N LYS A 231 27.73 -19.19 39.55
CA LYS A 231 28.73 -20.27 39.70
C LYS A 231 30.06 -19.86 39.09
#